data_AF-C0D7G5-F1
#
_entry.id   AF-C0D7G5-F1
#
_cell.length_a   1.000
_cell.length_b   1.000
_cell.length_c   1.000
_cell.angle_alpha   90.00
_cell.angle_beta   90.00
_cell.angle_gamma   90.00
#
_symmetry.space_group_name_H-M   'P 1'
#
loop_
_entity.id
_entity.type
_entity.pdbx_description
1 polymer ?
#
loop_
_entity_poly.entity_id
_entity_poly.type
_entity_poly.pdbx_seq_one_letter_code
_entity_poly.pdbx_strand_id
1 'polypeptide(L)'
;MMFDEGGNCYLSNAFIWNNILCDIGRTFFLDFTTWSFLTADQYQKLLTPEIIVDEEVREFKSFARRPYYRMRGKKVTVDQAFDIIRRVDNVFRFGTGTIREHADYIGSLNFDSWIFDRHHYPQHYGWIHADGTVGCDGITQKYPGIDEFIAEWFIKMMAFPYLDLVIAVTDWDETPPSASSGFTYKFNPYDRTIPTFEESIVCGIWVHNPVLEIMGPKRTVKKYAEYVKLYEDKNRDKYLSEYYQDNGIVQADENYLKRCIEAYGLNADEELRKIRW
;
A
#
# COMPACT_ATOMS: atom_id res chain seq x y z
N MET A 1 -22.35 -14.84 -11.91
CA MET A 1 -22.79 -14.64 -10.51
C MET A 1 -24.18 -15.20 -10.37
N MET A 2 -24.46 -15.98 -9.32
CA MET A 2 -25.78 -16.53 -9.00
C MET A 2 -26.10 -16.25 -7.53
N PHE A 3 -27.38 -16.13 -7.18
CA PHE A 3 -27.84 -15.95 -5.80
C PHE A 3 -28.77 -17.09 -5.39
N ASP A 4 -28.70 -17.52 -4.13
CA ASP A 4 -29.71 -18.39 -3.53
C ASP A 4 -30.86 -17.59 -2.89
N GLU A 5 -31.87 -18.30 -2.39
CA GLU A 5 -33.03 -17.70 -1.70
C GLU A 5 -32.65 -16.98 -0.39
N GLY A 6 -31.47 -17.29 0.18
CA GLY A 6 -30.93 -16.63 1.36
C GLY A 6 -30.13 -15.36 1.05
N GLY A 7 -29.99 -14.99 -0.23
CA GLY A 7 -29.19 -13.85 -0.67
C GLY A 7 -27.68 -14.11 -0.68
N ASN A 8 -27.25 -15.36 -0.51
CA ASN A 8 -25.84 -15.73 -0.65
C ASN A 8 -25.46 -15.70 -2.13
N CYS A 9 -24.22 -15.31 -2.40
CA CYS A 9 -23.70 -15.10 -3.75
C CYS A 9 -22.67 -16.17 -4.13
N TYR A 10 -22.85 -16.75 -5.31
CA TYR A 10 -21.94 -17.69 -5.94
C TYR A 10 -21.27 -17.00 -7.13
N LEU A 11 -19.98 -16.69 -6.99
CA LEU A 11 -19.16 -16.09 -8.03
C LEU A 11 -18.47 -17.21 -8.83
N SER A 12 -18.68 -17.27 -10.15
CA SER A 12 -17.95 -18.24 -10.97
C SER A 12 -16.51 -17.81 -11.06
N ASN A 13 -15.59 -18.71 -10.72
CA ASN A 13 -14.18 -18.38 -10.64
C ASN A 13 -13.53 -18.52 -12.03
N ALA A 14 -13.32 -17.38 -12.70
CA ALA A 14 -12.46 -17.28 -13.88
C ALA A 14 -11.05 -16.76 -13.54
N PHE A 15 -10.73 -16.59 -12.25
CA PHE A 15 -9.53 -15.90 -11.79
C PHE A 15 -8.47 -16.88 -11.30
N ILE A 16 -7.92 -17.67 -12.23
CA ILE A 16 -7.03 -18.80 -11.87
C ILE A 16 -5.53 -18.39 -11.88
N TRP A 17 -5.18 -17.13 -12.20
CA TRP A 17 -3.78 -16.76 -12.48
C TRP A 17 -3.31 -15.43 -11.88
N ASN A 18 -4.13 -14.73 -11.09
CA ASN A 18 -3.72 -13.47 -10.46
C ASN A 18 -3.63 -13.64 -8.92
N ASN A 19 -2.40 -13.64 -8.41
CA ASN A 19 -2.10 -13.83 -6.97
C ASN A 19 -2.83 -12.83 -6.06
N ILE A 20 -3.18 -11.65 -6.57
CA ILE A 20 -3.88 -10.60 -5.81
C ILE A 20 -5.34 -10.96 -5.61
N LEU A 21 -5.99 -11.49 -6.65
CA LEU A 21 -7.36 -11.96 -6.54
C LEU A 21 -7.45 -13.16 -5.59
N CYS A 22 -6.39 -13.96 -5.48
CA CYS A 22 -6.26 -14.98 -4.43
C CYS A 22 -6.20 -14.35 -3.01
N ASP A 23 -5.52 -13.22 -2.84
CA ASP A 23 -5.45 -12.52 -1.55
C ASP A 23 -6.76 -11.79 -1.18
N ILE A 24 -7.55 -11.35 -2.18
CA ILE A 24 -8.95 -10.90 -1.96
C ILE A 24 -9.73 -12.03 -1.27
N GLY A 25 -9.65 -13.26 -1.76
CA GLY A 25 -10.39 -14.34 -1.12
C GLY A 25 -9.85 -14.79 0.23
N ARG A 26 -8.57 -14.57 0.55
CA ARG A 26 -8.10 -14.71 1.94
C ARG A 26 -8.72 -13.66 2.85
N THR A 27 -8.78 -12.42 2.38
CA THR A 27 -9.41 -11.29 3.11
C THR A 27 -10.91 -11.50 3.32
N PHE A 28 -11.59 -12.12 2.35
CA PHE A 28 -13.04 -12.35 2.38
C PHE A 28 -13.47 -13.80 2.68
N PHE A 29 -12.54 -14.68 3.08
CA PHE A 29 -12.76 -16.13 3.30
C PHE A 29 -13.46 -16.84 2.13
N LEU A 30 -13.08 -16.51 0.89
CA LEU A 30 -13.56 -17.18 -0.31
C LEU A 30 -12.80 -18.49 -0.51
N ASP A 31 -13.53 -19.60 -0.61
CA ASP A 31 -12.99 -20.84 -1.13
C ASP A 31 -12.80 -20.70 -2.66
N PHE A 32 -11.57 -20.88 -3.14
CA PHE A 32 -11.24 -20.80 -4.55
C PHE A 32 -11.34 -22.17 -5.21
N THR A 33 -12.56 -22.70 -5.28
CA THR A 33 -12.90 -23.75 -6.26
C THR A 33 -13.41 -23.10 -7.56
N THR A 34 -14.07 -23.86 -8.43
CA THR A 34 -14.71 -23.34 -9.66
C THR A 34 -15.76 -22.25 -9.36
N TRP A 35 -16.22 -22.18 -8.12
CA TRP A 35 -17.13 -21.17 -7.59
C TRP A 35 -16.65 -20.69 -6.22
N SER A 36 -16.75 -19.40 -5.97
CA SER A 36 -16.53 -18.80 -4.64
C SER A 36 -17.88 -18.49 -4.01
N PHE A 37 -18.07 -18.94 -2.77
CA PHE A 37 -19.27 -18.68 -1.98
C PHE A 37 -19.08 -17.46 -1.08
N LEU A 38 -20.04 -16.54 -1.14
CA LEU A 38 -20.17 -15.40 -0.27
C LEU A 38 -21.48 -15.50 0.47
N THR A 39 -21.44 -15.41 1.80
CA THR A 39 -22.66 -15.17 2.57
C THR A 39 -23.29 -13.82 2.18
N ALA A 40 -24.60 -13.67 2.38
CA ALA A 40 -25.30 -12.41 2.14
C ALA A 40 -24.60 -11.22 2.83
N ASP A 41 -24.17 -11.38 4.09
CA ASP A 41 -23.46 -10.35 4.85
C ASP A 41 -22.09 -10.00 4.23
N GLN A 42 -21.32 -10.99 3.78
CA GLN A 42 -20.05 -10.75 3.09
C GLN A 42 -20.27 -10.03 1.76
N TYR A 43 -21.31 -10.42 1.02
CA TYR A 43 -21.66 -9.76 -0.24
C TYR A 43 -22.08 -8.30 0.00
N GLN A 44 -22.90 -8.00 1.00
CA GLN A 44 -23.26 -6.62 1.34
C GLN A 44 -22.04 -5.79 1.73
N LYS A 45 -21.09 -6.35 2.48
CA LYS A 45 -19.83 -5.67 2.81
C LYS A 45 -19.02 -5.33 1.56
N LEU A 46 -19.00 -6.19 0.55
CA LEU A 46 -18.32 -5.93 -0.73
C LEU A 46 -18.98 -4.85 -1.58
N LEU A 47 -20.26 -4.54 -1.33
CA LEU A 47 -20.95 -3.43 -1.99
C LEU A 47 -20.74 -2.09 -1.29
N THR A 48 -20.19 -2.08 -0.07
CA THR A 48 -19.96 -0.85 0.70
C THR A 48 -19.00 0.10 -0.02
N PRO A 49 -17.88 -0.36 -0.60
CA PRO A 49 -16.97 0.57 -1.24
C PRO A 49 -17.41 0.98 -2.64
N GLU A 50 -17.19 2.25 -2.96
CA GLU A 50 -17.33 2.76 -4.32
C GLU A 50 -15.97 2.81 -4.99
N ILE A 51 -15.87 2.30 -6.23
CA ILE A 51 -14.65 2.39 -7.04
C ILE A 51 -14.95 3.30 -8.23
N ILE A 52 -14.23 4.41 -8.31
CA ILE A 52 -14.36 5.40 -9.40
C ILE A 52 -13.06 5.39 -10.19
N VAL A 53 -13.14 5.28 -11.51
CA VAL A 53 -11.97 5.32 -12.40
C VAL A 53 -12.22 6.41 -13.43
N ASP A 54 -11.36 7.43 -13.44
CA ASP A 54 -11.40 8.46 -14.48
C ASP A 54 -11.12 7.82 -15.85
N GLU A 55 -11.93 8.15 -16.86
CA GLU A 55 -11.88 7.48 -18.17
C GLU A 55 -10.49 7.57 -18.83
N GLU A 56 -9.74 8.66 -18.61
CA GLU A 56 -8.41 8.87 -19.18
C GLU A 56 -7.33 7.89 -18.67
N VAL A 57 -7.55 7.23 -17.54
CA VAL A 57 -6.61 6.26 -16.93
C VAL A 57 -7.17 4.84 -16.93
N ARG A 58 -8.33 4.60 -17.54
CA ARG A 58 -8.99 3.28 -17.54
C ARG A 58 -8.18 2.17 -18.22
N GLU A 59 -7.28 2.53 -19.13
CA GLU A 59 -6.38 1.57 -19.80
C GLU A 59 -4.92 1.76 -19.37
N PHE A 60 -4.68 2.51 -18.28
CA PHE A 60 -3.32 2.83 -17.85
C PHE A 60 -2.51 1.57 -17.53
N LYS A 61 -1.30 1.53 -18.12
CA LYS A 61 -0.22 0.60 -17.81
C LYS A 61 1.06 1.39 -17.73
N SER A 62 1.82 1.21 -16.65
CA SER A 62 3.10 1.89 -16.52
C SER A 62 4.12 1.33 -17.51
N PHE A 63 4.77 2.22 -18.24
CA PHE A 63 5.98 1.92 -19.02
C PHE A 63 7.26 2.20 -18.23
N ALA A 64 7.18 2.99 -17.16
CA ALA A 64 8.27 3.16 -16.21
C ALA A 64 8.45 1.90 -15.38
N ARG A 65 9.72 1.53 -15.13
CA ARG A 65 10.15 0.48 -14.23
C ARG A 65 10.09 1.03 -12.80
N ARG A 66 9.20 0.46 -12.00
CA ARG A 66 8.98 0.87 -10.60
C ARG A 66 8.76 2.38 -10.46
N PRO A 67 7.67 2.91 -11.04
CA PRO A 67 7.25 4.29 -10.90
C PRO A 67 7.53 4.87 -9.53
N TYR A 68 8.21 6.01 -9.51
CA TYR A 68 8.31 6.80 -8.30
C TYR A 68 6.92 7.36 -7.94
N TYR A 69 6.57 7.33 -6.66
CA TYR A 69 5.34 7.88 -6.14
C TYR A 69 5.57 8.69 -4.88
N ARG A 70 4.61 9.55 -4.57
CA ARG A 70 4.48 10.18 -3.26
C ARG A 70 3.09 9.96 -2.70
N MET A 71 3.04 9.62 -1.42
CA MET A 71 1.83 9.38 -0.65
C MET A 71 1.72 10.39 0.49
N ARG A 72 0.55 10.97 0.68
CA ARG A 72 0.22 11.81 1.85
C ARG A 72 -1.16 11.44 2.34
N GLY A 73 -1.33 11.34 3.66
CA GLY A 73 -2.62 10.96 4.24
C GLY A 73 -2.85 11.54 5.62
N LYS A 74 -4.12 11.54 6.01
CA LYS A 74 -4.56 11.93 7.35
C LYS A 74 -3.91 11.00 8.38
N LYS A 75 -3.38 11.60 9.45
CA LYS A 75 -2.78 10.87 10.57
C LYS A 75 -3.81 9.92 11.20
N VAL A 76 -3.37 8.70 11.51
CA VAL A 76 -4.15 7.73 12.28
C VAL A 76 -3.66 7.70 13.74
N THR A 77 -4.43 7.07 14.62
CA THR A 77 -3.98 6.85 16.00
C THR A 77 -2.83 5.84 16.05
N VAL A 78 -2.07 5.82 17.14
CA VAL A 78 -0.97 4.84 17.32
C VAL A 78 -1.50 3.40 17.33
N ASP A 79 -2.69 3.17 17.89
CA ASP A 79 -3.32 1.84 17.89
C ASP A 79 -3.74 1.41 16.48
N GLN A 80 -4.27 2.34 15.68
CA GLN A 80 -4.56 2.09 14.27
C GLN A 80 -3.29 1.85 13.45
N ALA A 81 -2.21 2.59 13.75
CA ALA A 81 -0.92 2.38 13.10
C ALA A 81 -0.37 0.99 13.41
N PHE A 82 -0.44 0.56 14.67
CA PHE A 82 -0.09 -0.80 15.09
C PHE A 82 -0.92 -1.85 14.36
N ASP A 83 -2.24 -1.66 14.27
CA ASP A 83 -3.11 -2.59 13.55
C ASP A 83 -2.78 -2.69 12.05
N ILE A 84 -2.43 -1.56 11.41
CA ILE A 84 -2.00 -1.58 10.01
C ILE A 84 -0.65 -2.30 9.89
N ILE A 85 0.36 -1.88 10.66
CA ILE A 85 1.74 -2.38 10.55
C ILE A 85 1.80 -3.90 10.74
N ARG A 86 1.12 -4.44 11.77
CA ARG A 86 1.11 -5.89 12.00
C ARG A 86 0.52 -6.68 10.83
N ARG A 87 -0.33 -6.05 10.01
CA ARG A 87 -1.06 -6.68 8.90
C ARG A 87 -0.41 -6.48 7.54
N VAL A 88 0.37 -5.41 7.33
CA VAL A 88 0.88 -5.06 5.98
C VAL A 88 2.39 -5.17 5.79
N ASP A 89 3.17 -5.28 6.88
CA ASP A 89 4.63 -5.27 6.76
C ASP A 89 5.17 -6.54 6.06
N ASN A 90 6.14 -6.34 5.17
CA ASN A 90 6.68 -7.42 4.34
C ASN A 90 7.60 -8.38 5.11
N VAL A 91 8.05 -8.06 6.32
CA VAL A 91 8.79 -9.02 7.15
C VAL A 91 7.99 -10.32 7.33
N PHE A 92 6.66 -10.22 7.43
CA PHE A 92 5.76 -11.36 7.60
C PHE A 92 5.55 -12.17 6.31
N ARG A 93 5.80 -11.57 5.13
CA ARG A 93 5.71 -12.23 3.82
C ARG A 93 6.75 -13.34 3.67
N PHE A 94 7.94 -13.13 4.22
CA PHE A 94 9.08 -14.01 4.03
C PHE A 94 9.55 -14.71 5.31
N GLY A 95 9.33 -14.09 6.48
CA GLY A 95 9.87 -14.57 7.75
C GLY A 95 9.01 -15.58 8.52
N THR A 96 7.69 -15.60 8.30
CA THR A 96 6.76 -16.38 9.13
C THR A 96 5.65 -16.99 8.29
N GLY A 97 5.82 -18.26 7.85
CA GLY A 97 4.82 -18.97 7.04
C GLY A 97 3.41 -18.96 7.67
N THR A 98 3.34 -19.11 8.99
CA THR A 98 2.08 -19.09 9.74
C THR A 98 1.36 -17.74 9.68
N ILE A 99 2.08 -16.61 9.81
CA ILE A 99 1.46 -15.28 9.72
C ILE A 99 1.07 -14.99 8.27
N ARG A 100 1.92 -15.34 7.30
CA ARG A 100 1.63 -15.17 5.87
C ARG A 100 0.33 -15.86 5.45
N GLU A 101 0.05 -17.03 6.04
CA GLU A 101 -1.16 -17.81 5.75
C GLU A 101 -2.37 -17.39 6.59
N HIS A 102 -2.20 -16.46 7.55
CA HIS A 102 -3.28 -15.98 8.39
C HIS A 102 -4.18 -14.99 7.65
N ALA A 103 -5.50 -15.10 7.86
CA ALA A 103 -6.51 -14.29 7.15
C ALA A 103 -6.37 -12.77 7.40
N ASP A 104 -5.87 -12.36 8.56
CA ASP A 104 -5.63 -10.95 8.90
C ASP A 104 -4.44 -10.32 8.17
N TYR A 105 -3.50 -11.12 7.67
CA TYR A 105 -2.33 -10.61 6.96
C TYR A 105 -2.72 -10.15 5.55
N ILE A 106 -2.26 -8.96 5.18
CA ILE A 106 -2.54 -8.28 3.92
C ILE A 106 -1.21 -8.02 3.22
N GLY A 107 -0.91 -8.82 2.21
CA GLY A 107 0.29 -8.66 1.39
C GLY A 107 0.31 -7.33 0.64
N SER A 108 1.52 -6.80 0.43
CA SER A 108 1.75 -5.63 -0.42
C SER A 108 2.15 -6.02 -1.85
N LEU A 109 1.77 -5.19 -2.81
CA LEU A 109 2.01 -5.44 -4.24
C LEU A 109 2.80 -4.33 -4.88
N ASN A 110 2.41 -3.08 -4.68
CA ASN A 110 3.10 -1.91 -5.18
C ASN A 110 3.50 -0.97 -4.04
N PHE A 111 2.81 -1.02 -2.90
CA PHE A 111 3.04 -0.10 -1.79
C PHE A 111 3.58 -0.85 -0.56
N ASP A 112 4.86 -1.18 -0.66
CA ASP A 112 5.57 -1.97 0.35
C ASP A 112 5.85 -1.21 1.65
N SER A 113 5.94 -1.97 2.74
CA SER A 113 6.49 -1.52 4.02
C SER A 113 7.49 -2.56 4.53
N TRP A 114 8.66 -2.08 4.93
CA TRP A 114 9.83 -2.82 5.38
C TRP A 114 10.32 -2.17 6.69
N ILE A 115 9.43 -2.03 7.66
CA ILE A 115 9.69 -1.34 8.92
C ILE A 115 10.67 -2.14 9.78
N PHE A 116 10.56 -3.47 9.75
CA PHE A 116 11.35 -4.37 10.60
C PHE A 116 12.58 -4.95 9.90
N ASP A 117 12.54 -5.14 8.58
CA ASP A 117 13.62 -5.79 7.84
C ASP A 117 14.89 -4.92 7.83
N ARG A 118 15.96 -5.47 8.43
CA ARG A 118 17.27 -4.81 8.57
C ARG A 118 18.24 -5.15 7.43
N HIS A 119 17.87 -6.01 6.49
CA HIS A 119 18.67 -6.33 5.29
C HIS A 119 18.02 -5.82 4.01
N HIS A 120 16.79 -5.32 4.09
CA HIS A 120 16.19 -4.52 3.03
C HIS A 120 16.89 -3.16 2.89
N TYR A 121 16.99 -2.65 1.66
CA TYR A 121 17.40 -1.28 1.37
C TYR A 121 16.26 -0.52 0.67
N PRO A 122 15.83 0.64 1.19
CA PRO A 122 16.24 1.22 2.47
C PRO A 122 15.65 0.49 3.68
N GLN A 123 16.34 0.59 4.82
CA GLN A 123 15.89 0.04 6.11
C GLN A 123 14.81 0.91 6.74
N HIS A 124 13.92 0.29 7.51
CA HIS A 124 12.90 0.97 8.32
C HIS A 124 11.96 1.89 7.50
N TYR A 125 11.70 1.50 6.25
CA TYR A 125 10.87 2.24 5.29
C TYR A 125 9.42 1.74 5.31
N GLY A 126 8.46 2.62 5.07
CA GLY A 126 7.06 2.24 4.86
C GLY A 126 6.14 3.44 4.73
N TRP A 127 4.93 3.21 4.22
CA TRP A 127 3.93 4.26 4.03
C TRP A 127 3.11 4.56 5.30
N ILE A 128 3.19 3.68 6.30
CA ILE A 128 2.61 3.86 7.63
C ILE A 128 3.75 3.90 8.65
N HIS A 129 3.74 4.90 9.53
CA HIS A 129 4.75 5.07 10.56
C HIS A 129 4.19 4.66 11.92
N ALA A 130 5.05 4.20 12.82
CA ALA A 130 4.66 3.77 14.16
C ALA A 130 3.99 4.87 15.00
N ASP A 131 4.24 6.14 14.66
CA ASP A 131 3.63 7.32 15.31
C ASP A 131 2.24 7.68 14.74
N GLY A 132 1.75 6.93 13.75
CA GLY A 132 0.48 7.15 13.07
C GLY A 132 0.54 8.02 11.82
N THR A 133 1.72 8.53 11.43
CA THR A 133 1.86 9.24 10.14
C THR A 133 1.52 8.30 8.99
N VAL A 134 0.77 8.83 8.02
CA VAL A 134 0.46 8.15 6.75
C VAL A 134 1.09 8.92 5.60
N GLY A 135 2.02 8.29 4.90
CA GLY A 135 2.69 8.82 3.72
C GLY A 135 4.11 8.31 3.57
N CYS A 136 4.63 8.35 2.36
CA CYS A 136 6.03 8.13 2.05
C CYS A 136 6.31 8.60 0.61
N ASP A 137 7.59 8.72 0.29
CA ASP A 137 8.13 8.89 -1.04
C ASP A 137 8.86 7.58 -1.38
N GLY A 138 8.48 6.93 -2.47
CA GLY A 138 9.00 5.60 -2.77
C GLY A 138 8.72 5.13 -4.18
N ILE A 139 8.89 3.82 -4.40
CA ILE A 139 8.77 3.20 -5.71
C ILE A 139 7.78 2.05 -5.67
N THR A 140 7.04 1.85 -6.77
CA THR A 140 6.16 0.69 -6.92
C THR A 140 6.94 -0.59 -7.28
N GLN A 141 6.24 -1.68 -7.57
CA GLN A 141 6.85 -2.81 -8.28
C GLN A 141 6.91 -2.54 -9.79
N LYS A 142 7.44 -3.49 -10.57
CA LYS A 142 7.76 -3.27 -11.99
C LYS A 142 6.49 -3.21 -12.84
N TYR A 143 6.34 -2.11 -13.59
CA TYR A 143 5.31 -1.92 -14.62
C TYR A 143 3.87 -2.13 -14.11
N PRO A 144 3.44 -1.44 -13.03
CA PRO A 144 2.11 -1.66 -12.47
C PRO A 144 1.01 -1.25 -13.45
N GLY A 145 -0.12 -1.94 -13.35
CA GLY A 145 -1.38 -1.58 -14.00
C GLY A 145 -2.41 -1.09 -12.99
N ILE A 146 -3.48 -0.46 -13.48
CA ILE A 146 -4.57 0.01 -12.60
C ILE A 146 -5.22 -1.12 -11.82
N ASP A 147 -5.31 -2.33 -12.40
CA ASP A 147 -5.93 -3.47 -11.73
C ASP A 147 -5.17 -3.84 -10.47
N GLU A 148 -3.84 -3.71 -10.47
CA GLU A 148 -3.00 -3.96 -9.31
C GLU A 148 -3.21 -2.89 -8.23
N PHE A 149 -3.29 -1.61 -8.64
CA PHE A 149 -3.56 -0.50 -7.72
C PHE A 149 -4.95 -0.63 -7.09
N ILE A 150 -5.98 -0.92 -7.90
CA ILE A 150 -7.35 -1.11 -7.44
C ILE A 150 -7.40 -2.26 -6.45
N ALA A 151 -6.84 -3.42 -6.81
CA ALA A 151 -6.93 -4.60 -5.98
C ALA A 151 -6.20 -4.44 -4.64
N GLU A 152 -4.99 -3.84 -4.63
CA GLU A 152 -4.25 -3.58 -3.41
C GLU A 152 -4.99 -2.61 -2.47
N TRP A 153 -5.48 -1.50 -3.00
CA TRP A 153 -6.14 -0.48 -2.17
C TRP A 153 -7.57 -0.82 -1.80
N PHE A 154 -8.28 -1.61 -2.61
CA PHE A 154 -9.58 -2.15 -2.25
C PHE A 154 -9.49 -3.02 -0.99
N ILE A 155 -8.52 -3.94 -0.93
CA ILE A 155 -8.27 -4.79 0.25
C ILE A 155 -7.93 -3.93 1.47
N LYS A 156 -6.97 -3.00 1.32
CA LYS A 156 -6.54 -2.12 2.42
C LYS A 156 -7.66 -1.21 2.91
N MET A 157 -8.46 -0.62 2.04
CA MET A 157 -9.60 0.22 2.40
C MET A 157 -10.67 -0.58 3.15
N MET A 158 -10.94 -1.82 2.73
CA MET A 158 -11.89 -2.70 3.42
C MET A 158 -11.40 -3.12 4.81
N ALA A 159 -10.11 -3.36 4.95
CA ALA A 159 -9.48 -3.69 6.22
C ALA A 159 -9.36 -2.49 7.17
N PHE A 160 -9.16 -1.29 6.60
CA PHE A 160 -8.86 -0.06 7.32
C PHE A 160 -9.77 1.08 6.81
N PRO A 161 -11.08 1.05 7.13
CA PRO A 161 -12.08 1.97 6.57
C PRO A 161 -11.89 3.45 6.99
N TYR A 162 -10.98 3.70 7.94
CA TYR A 162 -10.60 5.04 8.39
C TYR A 162 -9.44 5.66 7.60
N LEU A 163 -8.86 4.94 6.63
CA LEU A 163 -7.80 5.48 5.79
C LEU A 163 -8.33 6.61 4.90
N ASP A 164 -7.55 7.68 4.87
CA ASP A 164 -7.82 8.87 4.08
C ASP A 164 -6.47 9.39 3.54
N LEU A 165 -6.15 9.04 2.30
CA LEU A 165 -4.83 9.30 1.70
C LEU A 165 -4.89 9.45 0.19
N VAL A 166 -3.89 10.14 -0.36
CA VAL A 166 -3.66 10.25 -1.80
C VAL A 166 -2.26 9.79 -2.15
N ILE A 167 -2.14 9.14 -3.30
CA ILE A 167 -0.90 8.69 -3.90
C ILE A 167 -0.83 9.30 -5.29
N ALA A 168 0.27 9.97 -5.59
CA ALA A 168 0.59 10.49 -6.91
C ALA A 168 1.73 9.65 -7.49
N VAL A 169 1.47 9.00 -8.63
CA VAL A 169 2.41 8.10 -9.32
C VAL A 169 2.95 8.80 -10.57
N THR A 170 4.25 8.69 -10.80
CA THR A 170 4.95 9.37 -11.89
C THR A 170 5.37 8.43 -13.02
N ASP A 171 5.84 8.99 -14.14
CA ASP A 171 6.51 8.27 -15.22
C ASP A 171 8.02 8.08 -15.01
N TRP A 172 8.53 8.29 -13.80
CA TRP A 172 9.96 8.16 -13.50
C TRP A 172 10.37 6.70 -13.21
N ASP A 173 11.50 6.29 -13.77
CA ASP A 173 12.15 5.00 -13.47
C ASP A 173 12.85 5.04 -12.11
N GLU A 174 12.18 4.51 -11.07
CA GLU A 174 12.63 4.41 -9.66
C GLU A 174 12.86 5.76 -8.95
N THR A 175 13.51 6.72 -9.58
CA THR A 175 13.93 7.97 -8.92
C THR A 175 13.76 9.17 -9.84
N PRO A 176 13.68 10.39 -9.28
CA PRO A 176 13.68 11.61 -10.08
C PRO A 176 14.88 11.65 -11.05
N PRO A 177 14.74 12.11 -12.31
CA PRO A 177 15.78 12.04 -13.33
C PRO A 177 17.14 12.67 -12.94
N SER A 178 17.16 13.64 -12.01
CA SER A 178 18.38 14.26 -11.47
C SER A 178 19.18 13.36 -10.51
N ALA A 179 18.61 12.24 -10.05
CA ALA A 179 19.23 11.34 -9.06
C ALA A 179 20.21 10.30 -9.66
N SER A 180 20.42 10.33 -10.98
CA SER A 180 21.28 9.39 -11.73
C SER A 180 22.79 9.45 -11.40
N SER A 181 23.23 10.34 -10.51
CA SER A 181 24.62 10.49 -10.07
C SER A 181 24.99 9.74 -8.77
N GLY A 182 24.07 8.94 -8.22
CA GLY A 182 24.40 7.93 -7.20
C GLY A 182 24.40 8.39 -5.74
N PHE A 183 23.92 9.59 -5.41
CA PHE A 183 23.64 10.00 -4.02
C PHE A 183 22.41 10.94 -3.95
N THR A 184 21.37 10.46 -3.26
CA THR A 184 20.21 11.12 -2.63
C THR A 184 19.71 12.45 -3.20
N TYR A 185 18.47 12.40 -3.76
CA TYR A 185 17.34 13.37 -3.71
C TYR A 185 17.58 14.89 -3.74
N LYS A 186 18.78 15.40 -3.97
CA LYS A 186 19.06 16.80 -4.24
C LYS A 186 18.74 17.09 -5.70
N PHE A 187 17.44 17.01 -6.00
CA PHE A 187 16.85 17.67 -7.16
C PHE A 187 17.44 19.08 -7.21
N ASN A 188 18.06 19.44 -8.34
CA ASN A 188 18.39 20.82 -8.60
C ASN A 188 17.11 21.47 -9.14
N PRO A 189 16.34 22.23 -8.33
CA PRO A 189 15.07 22.81 -8.79
C PRO A 189 15.26 23.88 -9.86
N TYR A 190 16.51 24.21 -10.21
CA TYR A 190 16.86 25.16 -11.25
C TYR A 190 17.19 24.49 -12.59
N ASP A 191 17.28 23.15 -12.65
CA ASP A 191 17.43 22.44 -13.92
C ASP A 191 16.06 22.29 -14.59
N ARG A 192 15.69 23.29 -15.39
CA ARG A 192 14.43 23.35 -16.13
C ARG A 192 14.33 22.32 -17.27
N THR A 193 15.35 21.51 -17.50
CA THR A 193 15.29 20.42 -18.48
C THR A 193 14.65 19.15 -17.91
N ILE A 194 14.51 19.07 -16.58
CA ILE A 194 13.91 17.94 -15.88
C ILE A 194 12.47 18.32 -15.48
N PRO A 195 11.45 17.53 -15.85
CA PRO A 195 10.08 17.75 -15.41
C PRO A 195 10.00 17.83 -13.88
N THR A 196 9.14 18.71 -13.38
CA THR A 196 8.77 18.71 -11.96
C THR A 196 8.01 17.43 -11.58
N PHE A 197 7.89 17.15 -10.28
CA PHE A 197 7.10 16.02 -9.82
C PHE A 197 5.67 16.08 -10.37
N GLU A 198 5.04 17.26 -10.28
CA GLU A 198 3.68 17.51 -10.73
C GLU A 198 3.50 17.33 -12.24
N GLU A 199 4.48 17.73 -13.03
CA GLU A 199 4.47 17.55 -14.50
C GLU A 199 4.62 16.08 -14.91
N SER A 200 5.23 15.26 -14.05
CA SER A 200 5.46 13.84 -14.30
C SER A 200 4.40 12.91 -13.73
N ILE A 201 3.37 13.43 -13.04
CA ILE A 201 2.26 12.61 -12.54
C ILE A 201 1.47 12.02 -13.72
N VAL A 202 1.33 10.70 -13.73
CA VAL A 202 0.59 9.95 -14.77
C VAL A 202 -0.72 9.36 -14.28
N CYS A 203 -0.84 9.08 -12.98
CA CYS A 203 -2.09 8.66 -12.36
C CYS A 203 -2.05 8.95 -10.86
N GLY A 204 -3.23 8.91 -10.23
CA GLY A 204 -3.34 9.02 -8.79
C GLY A 204 -4.31 8.01 -8.21
N ILE A 205 -4.13 7.73 -6.94
CA ILE A 205 -4.99 6.86 -6.14
C ILE A 205 -5.46 7.69 -4.96
N TRP A 206 -6.77 7.82 -4.78
CA TRP A 206 -7.37 8.53 -3.66
C TRP A 206 -8.29 7.59 -2.89
N VAL A 207 -7.98 7.36 -1.62
CA VAL A 207 -8.75 6.51 -0.71
C VAL A 207 -9.40 7.42 0.32
N HIS A 208 -10.73 7.42 0.41
CA HIS A 208 -11.49 8.22 1.37
C HIS A 208 -12.93 7.72 1.52
N ASN A 209 -13.44 7.54 2.74
CA ASN A 209 -14.87 7.35 3.06
C ASN A 209 -15.72 6.49 2.08
N PRO A 210 -15.82 5.18 2.35
CA PRO A 210 -15.11 4.10 1.63
C PRO A 210 -15.15 4.19 0.08
N VAL A 211 -14.59 5.25 -0.49
CA VAL A 211 -14.39 5.43 -1.92
C VAL A 211 -12.91 5.22 -2.26
N LEU A 212 -12.66 4.46 -3.31
CA LEU A 212 -11.38 4.35 -3.98
C LEU A 212 -11.49 4.99 -5.37
N GLU A 213 -10.69 6.02 -5.61
CA GLU A 213 -10.67 6.71 -6.89
C GLU A 213 -9.32 6.58 -7.60
N ILE A 214 -9.34 6.11 -8.84
CA ILE A 214 -8.20 6.13 -9.75
C ILE A 214 -8.34 7.37 -10.62
N MET A 215 -7.51 8.36 -10.32
CA MET A 215 -7.62 9.70 -10.88
C MET A 215 -6.63 9.91 -12.02
N GLY A 216 -7.06 10.66 -13.03
CA GLY A 216 -6.16 11.10 -14.08
C GLY A 216 -5.24 12.25 -13.66
N PRO A 217 -4.18 12.53 -14.45
CA PRO A 217 -3.06 13.40 -14.04
C PRO A 217 -3.46 14.75 -13.45
N LYS A 218 -4.32 15.51 -14.16
CA LYS A 218 -4.68 16.87 -13.76
C LYS A 218 -5.43 16.90 -12.44
N ARG A 219 -6.31 15.91 -12.23
CA ARG A 219 -7.06 15.76 -10.99
C ARG A 219 -6.14 15.36 -9.85
N THR A 220 -5.21 14.44 -10.11
CA THR A 220 -4.20 14.00 -9.14
C THR A 220 -3.30 15.12 -8.66
N VAL A 221 -2.77 15.96 -9.56
CA VAL A 221 -1.95 17.12 -9.18
C VAL A 221 -2.68 18.00 -8.16
N LYS A 222 -3.95 18.32 -8.44
CA LYS A 222 -4.77 19.17 -7.56
C LYS A 222 -5.03 18.50 -6.21
N LYS A 223 -5.41 17.22 -6.20
CA LYS A 223 -5.74 16.48 -4.98
C LYS A 223 -4.49 16.20 -4.13
N TYR A 224 -3.36 15.89 -4.74
CA TYR A 224 -2.08 15.72 -4.06
C TYR A 224 -1.65 17.02 -3.38
N ALA A 225 -1.70 18.17 -4.08
CA ALA A 225 -1.36 19.47 -3.50
C ALA A 225 -2.26 19.84 -2.30
N GLU A 226 -3.54 19.48 -2.35
CA GLU A 226 -4.48 19.61 -1.22
C GLU A 226 -4.02 18.79 0.00
N TYR A 227 -3.66 17.53 -0.19
CA TYR A 227 -3.24 16.64 0.91
C TYR A 227 -1.87 17.01 1.47
N VAL A 228 -0.94 17.47 0.63
CA VAL A 228 0.32 18.05 1.08
C VAL A 228 0.04 19.22 2.04
N LYS A 229 -0.87 20.13 1.65
CA LYS A 229 -1.22 21.28 2.49
C LYS A 229 -1.89 20.87 3.81
N LEU A 230 -2.72 19.84 3.80
CA LEU A 230 -3.49 19.42 4.97
C LEU A 230 -2.69 18.55 5.95
N TYR A 231 -1.84 17.66 5.41
CA TYR A 231 -1.33 16.52 6.17
C TYR A 231 0.18 16.35 6.12
N GLU A 232 0.91 17.06 5.26
CA GLU A 232 2.37 16.99 5.28
C GLU A 232 2.92 17.56 6.59
N ASP A 233 3.88 16.85 7.17
CA ASP A 233 4.54 17.25 8.40
C ASP A 233 5.54 18.38 8.11
N LYS A 234 5.86 19.19 9.12
CA LYS A 234 6.94 20.19 9.03
C LYS A 234 8.26 19.54 8.67
N ASN A 235 8.53 18.35 9.22
CA ASN A 235 9.68 17.55 8.83
C ASN A 235 9.35 16.74 7.57
N ARG A 236 9.59 17.35 6.40
CA ARG A 236 9.33 16.70 5.10
C ARG A 236 10.25 15.53 4.81
N ASP A 237 11.48 15.58 5.31
CA ASP A 237 12.48 14.56 5.04
C ASP A 237 12.03 13.20 5.57
N LYS A 238 11.15 13.17 6.58
CA LYS A 238 10.61 11.93 7.15
C LYS A 238 9.86 11.04 6.15
N TYR A 239 9.38 11.61 5.05
CA TYR A 239 8.70 10.85 4.00
C TYR A 239 9.69 10.18 3.04
N LEU A 240 10.96 10.61 3.02
CA LEU A 240 11.99 9.99 2.17
C LEU A 240 12.27 8.56 2.63
N SER A 241 12.46 7.67 1.66
CA SER A 241 12.58 6.25 1.94
C SER A 241 13.78 5.88 2.81
N GLU A 242 14.87 6.64 2.70
CA GLU A 242 16.14 6.48 3.39
C GLU A 242 16.19 7.22 4.73
N TYR A 243 15.21 8.06 5.05
CA TYR A 243 15.27 8.98 6.20
C TYR A 243 15.63 8.27 7.50
N TYR A 244 14.94 7.18 7.81
CA TYR A 244 15.16 6.44 9.06
C TYR A 244 16.54 5.78 9.09
N GLN A 245 16.97 5.20 7.98
CA GLN A 245 18.30 4.62 7.84
C GLN A 245 19.42 5.67 7.98
N ASP A 246 19.32 6.78 7.25
CA ASP A 246 20.32 7.84 7.20
C ASP A 246 20.47 8.56 8.55
N ASN A 247 19.42 8.55 9.37
CA ASN A 247 19.41 9.15 10.71
C ASN A 247 19.58 8.12 11.84
N GLY A 248 19.73 6.83 11.54
CA GLY A 248 19.86 5.76 12.53
C GLY A 248 18.64 5.62 13.46
N ILE A 249 17.44 5.91 12.95
CA ILE A 249 16.19 5.89 13.71
C ILE A 249 15.47 4.56 13.47
N VAL A 250 15.19 3.84 14.55
CA VAL A 250 14.35 2.63 14.55
C VAL A 250 12.92 3.04 14.91
N GLN A 251 12.00 2.96 13.95
CA GLN A 251 10.59 3.35 14.17
C GLN A 251 9.83 2.38 15.08
N ALA A 252 10.09 1.09 14.91
CA ALA A 252 9.45 0.01 15.64
C ALA A 252 10.54 -1.01 15.98
N ASP A 253 10.74 -1.23 17.28
CA ASP A 253 11.80 -2.09 17.81
C ASP A 253 11.38 -3.57 17.82
N GLU A 254 12.27 -4.43 18.31
CA GLU A 254 11.97 -5.86 18.44
C GLU A 254 10.75 -6.11 19.34
N ASN A 255 10.55 -5.32 20.41
CA ASN A 255 9.38 -5.46 21.27
C ASN A 255 8.08 -5.13 20.54
N TYR A 256 8.11 -4.13 19.66
CA TYR A 256 7.00 -3.82 18.76
C TYR A 256 6.71 -5.01 17.84
N LEU A 257 7.74 -5.60 17.24
CA LEU A 257 7.59 -6.78 16.38
C LEU A 257 7.02 -7.98 17.15
N LYS A 258 7.47 -8.23 18.39
CA LYS A 258 6.90 -9.27 19.27
C LYS A 258 5.42 -9.07 19.49
N ARG A 259 4.99 -7.84 19.80
CA ARG A 259 3.58 -7.49 19.96
C ARG A 259 2.78 -7.73 18.67
N CYS A 260 3.35 -7.41 17.50
CA CYS A 260 2.71 -7.70 16.22
C CYS A 260 2.47 -9.21 16.04
N ILE A 261 3.45 -10.05 16.38
CA ILE A 261 3.35 -11.52 16.29
C ILE A 261 2.31 -12.06 17.28
N GLU A 262 2.34 -11.58 18.53
CA GLU A 262 1.41 -11.99 19.59
C GLU A 262 -0.05 -11.65 19.24
N ALA A 263 -0.28 -10.57 18.49
CA ALA A 263 -1.60 -10.21 18.01
C ALA A 263 -2.22 -11.26 17.05
N TYR A 264 -1.41 -12.15 16.48
CA TYR A 264 -1.87 -13.33 15.72
C TYR A 264 -2.10 -14.56 16.60
N GLY A 265 -1.94 -14.45 17.93
CA GLY A 265 -2.05 -15.56 18.87
C GLY A 265 -0.83 -16.50 18.86
N LEU A 266 0.31 -16.05 18.34
CA LEU A 266 1.53 -16.83 18.18
C LEU A 266 2.55 -16.55 19.29
N ASN A 267 3.48 -17.49 19.50
CA ASN A 267 4.62 -17.27 20.39
C ASN A 267 5.68 -16.42 19.68
N ALA A 268 5.90 -15.20 20.17
CA ALA A 268 6.82 -14.25 19.55
C ALA A 268 8.27 -14.76 19.47
N ASP A 269 8.78 -15.36 20.54
CA ASP A 269 10.17 -15.81 20.59
C ASP A 269 10.43 -16.99 19.64
N GLU A 270 9.42 -17.82 19.38
CA GLU A 270 9.52 -18.91 18.41
C GLU A 270 9.46 -18.40 16.96
N GLU A 271 8.54 -17.49 16.65
CA GLU A 271 8.40 -16.92 15.30
C GLU A 271 9.58 -16.02 14.92
N LEU A 272 10.11 -15.22 15.85
CA LEU A 272 11.28 -14.38 15.60
C LEU A 272 12.51 -15.18 15.14
N ARG A 273 12.68 -16.43 15.60
CA ARG A 273 13.76 -17.31 15.15
C ARG A 273 13.61 -17.76 13.70
N LYS A 274 12.39 -17.69 13.14
CA LYS A 274 12.08 -18.06 11.75
C LYS A 274 12.30 -16.89 10.81
N ILE A 275 12.15 -15.66 11.32
CA ILE A 275 12.44 -14.45 10.56
C ILE A 275 13.93 -14.44 10.25
N ARG A 276 14.24 -14.68 8.98
CA ARG A 276 15.54 -14.39 8.43
C ARG A 276 15.60 -12.89 8.24
N TRP A 277 16.29 -12.25 9.17
CA TRP A 277 16.80 -10.92 8.92
C TRP A 277 17.60 -10.96 7.63
#